data_AF-A0A0D2RY96-F1
#
_entry.id   AF-A0A0D2RY96-F1
#
_cell.length_a   1.000
_cell.length_b   1.000
_cell.length_c   1.000
_cell.angle_alpha   90.00
_cell.angle_beta   90.00
_cell.angle_gamma   90.00
#
_symmetry.space_group_name_H-M   'P 1'
#
loop_
_entity.id
_entity.type
_entity.pdbx_description
1 polymer ?
#
loop_
_entity_poly.entity_id
_entity_poly.type
_entity_poly.pdbx_seq_one_letter_code
_entity_poly.pdbx_strand_id
1 'polypeptide(L)' 'MVGAGDGRGYKKIIVGVCVMEKKAFSAPMRQILDRIKAFGEFE' A
#
# COMPACT_ATOMS: atom_id res chain seq x y z
N MET A 1 -1.49 6.53 -15.90
CA MET A 1 -1.87 5.47 -16.84
C MET A 1 -1.39 4.14 -16.29
N VAL A 2 -2.29 3.31 -15.75
CA VAL A 2 -2.09 1.85 -15.71
C VAL A 2 -3.37 1.28 -16.27
N GLY A 3 -3.25 0.69 -17.45
CA GLY A 3 -4.34 0.06 -18.19
C GLY A 3 -4.27 -1.46 -18.10
N ALA A 4 -5.37 -2.04 -18.59
CA ALA A 4 -5.61 -3.42 -19.01
C ALA A 4 -5.55 -4.49 -17.91
N GLY A 5 -6.70 -5.19 -17.75
CA GLY A 5 -6.83 -6.33 -16.85
C GLY A 5 -6.17 -7.60 -17.38
N ASP A 6 -6.06 -8.61 -16.51
CA ASP A 6 -5.80 -9.98 -16.93
C ASP A 6 -6.35 -10.98 -15.89
N GLY A 7 -7.18 -11.91 -16.35
CA GLY A 7 -7.79 -12.95 -15.54
C GLY A 7 -6.75 -13.95 -15.06
N ARG A 8 -6.56 -14.03 -13.74
CA ARG A 8 -5.52 -14.78 -12.98
C ARG A 8 -4.19 -14.03 -12.73
N GLY A 9 -4.19 -12.70 -12.83
CA GLY A 9 -3.12 -11.87 -12.25
C GLY A 9 -3.18 -11.85 -10.72
N TYR A 10 -2.04 -12.09 -10.07
CA TYR A 10 -1.84 -11.98 -8.62
C TYR A 10 -2.50 -10.70 -8.09
N LYS A 11 -3.56 -10.83 -7.28
CA LYS A 11 -4.17 -9.67 -6.62
C LYS A 11 -3.16 -9.10 -5.65
N LYS A 12 -2.85 -7.81 -5.77
CA LYS A 12 -2.09 -7.10 -4.75
C LYS A 12 -2.78 -7.24 -3.40
N ILE A 13 -2.00 -7.51 -2.36
CA ILE A 13 -2.51 -7.64 -1.01
C ILE A 13 -2.76 -6.22 -0.49
N ILE A 14 -4.02 -5.93 -0.16
CA ILE A 14 -4.41 -4.61 0.36
C ILE A 14 -4.11 -4.56 1.86
N VAL A 15 -3.32 -3.59 2.30
CA VAL A 15 -2.98 -3.39 3.71
C VAL A 15 -3.68 -2.14 4.23
N GLY A 16 -4.83 -2.34 4.89
CA GLY A 16 -5.55 -1.25 5.55
C GLY A 16 -4.94 -0.90 6.91
N VAL A 17 -4.54 0.36 7.11
CA VAL A 17 -4.09 0.84 8.43
C VAL A 17 -5.17 1.73 9.05
N CYS A 18 -5.79 1.26 10.13
CA CYS A 18 -6.82 2.00 10.87
C CYS A 18 -6.22 2.61 12.14
N VAL A 19 -5.88 3.90 12.07
CA VAL A 19 -5.36 4.69 13.19
C VAL A 19 -5.90 6.12 13.08
N MET A 20 -5.79 6.89 14.17
CA MET A 20 -6.11 8.32 14.14
C MET A 20 -5.26 9.07 13.10
N GLU A 21 -5.81 10.12 12.48
CA GLU A 21 -5.13 10.89 11.41
C GLU A 21 -3.72 11.34 11.79
N LYS A 22 -3.53 11.84 13.02
CA LYS A 22 -2.22 12.26 13.52
C LYS A 22 -1.17 11.14 13.47
N LYS A 23 -1.60 9.89 13.67
CA LYS A 23 -0.72 8.71 13.56
C LYS A 23 -0.54 8.30 12.11
N ALA A 24 -1.60 8.32 11.30
CA ALA A 24 -1.56 7.93 9.89
C ALA A 24 -0.55 8.77 9.07
N PHE A 25 -0.49 10.08 9.33
CA PHE A 25 0.40 10.99 8.60
C PHE A 25 1.74 11.26 9.26
N SER A 26 2.05 10.58 10.36
CA SER A 26 3.31 10.75 11.06
C SER A 26 4.50 10.32 10.20
N ALA A 27 5.65 10.98 10.37
CA ALA A 27 6.90 10.64 9.68
C ALA A 27 7.26 9.14 9.76
N PRO A 28 7.18 8.45 10.93
CA PRO A 28 7.47 7.02 10.98
C PRO A 28 6.47 6.17 10.18
N MET A 29 5.18 6.51 10.20
CA MET A 29 4.17 5.79 9.43
C MET A 29 4.41 5.88 7.92
N ARG A 30 4.75 7.07 7.40
CA ARG A 30 5.06 7.23 5.98
C ARG A 30 6.26 6.38 5.55
N GLN A 31 7.34 6.38 6.34
CA GLN A 31 8.52 5.55 6.03
C GLN A 31 8.20 4.05 6.01
N ILE A 32 7.28 3.59 6.87
CA ILE A 32 6.85 2.18 6.87
C ILE A 32 6.01 1.88 5.62
N LEU A 33 5.06 2.75 5.27
CA LEU A 33 4.24 2.58 4.08
C LEU A 33 5.06 2.65 2.78
N ASP A 34 6.07 3.51 2.71
CA ASP A 34 6.99 3.57 1.56
C ASP A 34 7.81 2.29 1.42
N ARG A 35 8.25 1.69 2.54
CA ARG A 35 8.92 0.39 2.55
C ARG A 35 7.99 -0.74 2.10
N ILE A 36 6.74 -0.75 2.55
CA ILE A 36 5.74 -1.75 2.16
C ILE A 36 5.42 -1.65 0.66
N LYS A 37 5.22 -0.43 0.14
CA LYS A 37 4.98 -0.19 -1.29
C LYS A 37 6.16 -0.59 -2.17
N ALA A 38 7.40 -0.46 -1.68
CA ALA A 38 8.60 -0.86 -2.42
C ALA A 38 8.69 -2.38 -2.69
N PHE A 39 7.97 -3.22 -1.93
CA PHE A 39 7.87 -4.65 -2.24
C PHE A 39 7.03 -4.95 -3.49
N GLY A 40 6.22 -4.00 -3.98
CA GLY A 40 5.45 -4.15 -5.23
C GLY A 40 4.24 -5.12 -5.15
N GLU A 41 4.17 -5.93 -4.10
CA GLU A 41 3.11 -6.91 -3.83
C GLU A 41 1.94 -6.34 -3.01
N PHE A 42 2.14 -5.18 -2.37
CA PHE A 42 1.21 -4.58 -1.41
C PHE A 42 0.71 -3.21 -1.87
N GLU A 43 -0.57 -2.94 -1.63
CA GLU A 43 -1.25 -1.66 -1.89
C GLU A 43 -1.79 -1.02 -0.61
#